data_AF-A0A4R9VRU7-F1
#
_entry.id   AF-A0A4R9VRU7-F1
#
_cell.length_a   1.000
_cell.length_b   1.000
_cell.length_c   1.000
_cell.angle_alpha   90.00
_cell.angle_beta   90.00
_cell.angle_gamma   90.00
#
_symmetry.space_group_name_H-M   'P 1'
#
loop_
_entity.id
_entity.type
_entity.pdbx_description
1 polymer ?
#
loop_
_entity_poly.entity_id
_entity_poly.type
_entity_poly.pdbx_seq_one_letter_code
_entity_poly.pdbx_strand_id
1 'polypeptide(L)'
;MRYRALDPQLIIETAERLEGRIGERFPDAGLRGVAAELVSLSRDLAKAARELETPIWWLRGVIIAAFIAGVAVFLFVGTILPLDRISGADDAVQSMQGIEATINTVILAVLGLLALVRTEERIKRKKVFRQLHGLRSLIHVIDMHQLTKDPAALSAEFKPTAHSPARITNAADLARYLDYCSEMLSIAGKVAALFAQSVNDDVVIDGVNDIENLSSNLSRKIWQKITLIEGRR
;
A
#
# COMPACT_ATOMS: atom_id res chain seq x y z
N MET A 1 3.58 23.67 -4.61
CA MET A 1 3.54 22.31 -4.04
C MET A 1 3.96 21.20 -5.01
N ARG A 2 4.27 21.48 -6.29
CA ARG A 2 4.56 20.47 -7.34
C ARG A 2 5.71 19.49 -7.03
N TYR A 3 6.62 19.84 -6.12
CA TYR A 3 7.76 18.98 -5.71
C TYR A 3 7.63 18.42 -4.28
N ARG A 4 6.44 18.50 -3.66
CA ARG A 4 6.20 17.99 -2.29
C ARG A 4 5.22 16.82 -2.23
N ALA A 5 4.67 16.40 -3.36
CA ALA A 5 3.74 15.29 -3.47
C ALA A 5 4.00 14.52 -4.76
N LEU A 6 3.74 13.22 -4.73
CA LEU A 6 3.71 12.38 -5.91
C LEU A 6 2.46 12.67 -6.72
N ASP A 7 2.65 12.84 -8.03
CA ASP A 7 1.57 12.98 -9.00
C ASP A 7 1.30 11.61 -9.66
N PRO A 8 0.14 10.99 -9.42
CA PRO A 8 -0.18 9.70 -10.01
C PRO A 8 -0.18 9.72 -11.54
N GLN A 9 -0.57 10.83 -12.17
CA GLN A 9 -0.61 10.93 -13.63
C GLN A 9 0.80 10.87 -14.23
N LEU A 10 1.75 11.59 -13.63
CA LEU A 10 3.15 11.55 -14.09
C LEU A 10 3.79 10.17 -13.93
N ILE A 11 3.43 9.42 -12.86
CA ILE A 11 3.91 8.05 -12.67
C ILE A 11 3.37 7.14 -13.78
N ILE A 12 2.07 7.22 -14.08
CA ILE A 12 1.42 6.42 -15.12
C ILE A 12 1.99 6.76 -16.50
N GLU A 13 2.13 8.05 -16.85
CA GLU A 13 2.75 8.46 -18.12
C GLU A 13 4.19 7.93 -18.26
N THR A 14 4.94 7.90 -17.15
CA THR A 14 6.30 7.37 -17.16
C THR A 14 6.29 5.85 -17.43
N ALA A 15 5.33 5.13 -16.85
CA ALA A 15 5.15 3.70 -17.12
C ALA A 15 4.75 3.43 -18.58
N GLU A 16 3.84 4.23 -19.15
CA GLU A 16 3.43 4.12 -20.56
C GLU A 16 4.61 4.36 -21.51
N ARG A 17 5.40 5.41 -21.27
CA ARG A 17 6.61 5.69 -22.07
C ARG A 17 7.64 4.57 -21.95
N LEU A 18 7.75 3.93 -20.78
CA LEU A 18 8.62 2.76 -20.61
C LEU A 18 8.10 1.55 -21.38
N GLU A 19 6.80 1.25 -21.32
CA GLU A 19 6.19 0.17 -22.10
C GLU A 19 6.42 0.36 -23.60
N GLY A 20 6.23 1.58 -24.12
CA GLY A 20 6.49 1.91 -25.52
C GLY A 20 7.94 1.65 -25.93
N ARG A 21 8.91 2.15 -25.13
CA ARG A 21 10.35 1.90 -25.37
C ARG A 21 10.71 0.41 -25.35
N ILE A 22 10.11 -0.36 -24.44
CA ILE A 22 10.30 -1.82 -24.39
C ILE A 22 9.72 -2.46 -25.65
N GLY A 23 8.54 -2.06 -26.10
CA GLY A 23 7.89 -2.59 -27.29
C GLY A 23 8.62 -2.29 -28.59
N GLU A 24 9.25 -1.12 -28.70
CA GLU A 24 10.06 -0.75 -29.86
C GLU A 24 11.34 -1.59 -29.96
N ARG A 25 11.98 -1.88 -28.83
CA ARG A 25 13.29 -2.56 -28.80
C ARG A 25 13.19 -4.08 -28.65
N PHE A 26 12.20 -4.58 -27.92
CA PHE A 26 12.00 -6.00 -27.61
C PHE A 26 10.56 -6.45 -27.90
N PRO A 27 10.06 -6.32 -29.15
CA PRO A 27 8.66 -6.55 -29.50
C PRO A 27 8.18 -7.97 -29.17
N ASP A 28 9.03 -8.98 -29.37
CA ASP A 28 8.70 -10.40 -29.17
C ASP A 28 9.01 -10.89 -27.74
N ALA A 29 9.55 -10.02 -26.88
CA ALA A 29 9.88 -10.40 -25.50
C ALA A 29 8.65 -10.26 -24.59
N GLY A 30 8.42 -11.25 -23.72
CA GLY A 30 7.39 -11.18 -22.67
C GLY A 30 7.52 -9.98 -21.73
N LEU A 31 8.67 -9.29 -21.74
CA LEU A 31 8.91 -8.07 -20.96
C LEU A 31 7.89 -6.97 -21.25
N ARG A 32 7.47 -6.81 -22.51
CA ARG A 32 6.46 -5.82 -22.88
C ARG A 32 5.12 -6.10 -22.18
N GLY A 33 4.73 -7.37 -22.10
CA GLY A 33 3.52 -7.78 -21.38
C GLY A 33 3.58 -7.41 -19.90
N VAL A 34 4.73 -7.61 -19.24
CA VAL A 34 4.92 -7.20 -17.84
C VAL A 34 4.84 -5.69 -17.68
N ALA A 35 5.42 -4.92 -18.60
CA ALA A 35 5.32 -3.46 -18.58
C ALA A 35 3.89 -2.96 -18.79
N ALA A 36 3.13 -3.59 -19.69
CA ALA A 36 1.71 -3.30 -19.87
C ALA A 36 0.90 -3.59 -18.60
N GLU A 37 1.17 -4.70 -17.92
CA GLU A 37 0.53 -4.98 -16.63
C GLU A 37 0.94 -4.00 -15.54
N LEU A 38 2.19 -3.51 -15.54
CA LEU A 38 2.59 -2.43 -14.66
C LEU A 38 1.79 -1.15 -14.92
N VAL A 39 1.56 -0.77 -16.19
CA VAL A 39 0.72 0.38 -16.54
C VAL A 39 -0.71 0.18 -16.04
N SER A 40 -1.32 -0.97 -16.34
CA SER A 40 -2.67 -1.32 -15.92
C SER A 40 -2.82 -1.23 -14.40
N LEU A 41 -1.95 -1.95 -13.68
CA LEU A 41 -1.94 -1.99 -12.23
C LEU A 41 -1.66 -0.59 -11.63
N SER A 42 -0.79 0.22 -12.23
CA SER A 42 -0.53 1.59 -11.76
C SER A 42 -1.78 2.45 -11.80
N ARG A 43 -2.63 2.31 -12.84
CA ARG A 43 -3.91 3.05 -12.91
C ARG A 43 -4.87 2.61 -11.81
N ASP A 44 -5.02 1.30 -11.63
CA ASP A 44 -5.92 0.74 -10.62
C ASP A 44 -5.48 1.13 -9.20
N LEU A 45 -4.18 1.04 -8.92
CA LEU A 45 -3.61 1.41 -7.63
C LEU A 45 -3.68 2.91 -7.37
N ALA A 46 -3.44 3.76 -8.37
CA ALA A 46 -3.62 5.21 -8.25
C ALA A 46 -5.07 5.59 -7.94
N LYS A 47 -6.04 4.95 -8.60
CA LYS A 47 -7.46 5.14 -8.30
C LYS A 47 -7.79 4.68 -6.88
N ALA A 48 -7.31 3.51 -6.47
CA ALA A 48 -7.52 2.98 -5.14
C ALA A 48 -6.91 3.87 -4.04
N ALA A 49 -5.72 4.42 -4.26
CA ALA A 49 -5.08 5.38 -3.35
C ALA A 49 -5.95 6.63 -3.17
N ARG A 50 -6.44 7.21 -4.28
CA ARG A 50 -7.32 8.38 -4.24
C ARG A 50 -8.65 8.11 -3.51
N GLU A 51 -9.24 6.93 -3.68
CA GLU A 51 -10.47 6.55 -2.95
C GLU A 51 -10.26 6.51 -1.43
N LEU A 52 -9.03 6.18 -0.97
CA LEU A 52 -8.68 6.10 0.44
C LEU A 52 -8.52 7.46 1.14
N GLU A 53 -8.35 8.55 0.38
CA GLU A 53 -8.26 9.91 0.95
C GLU A 53 -9.59 10.34 1.59
N THR A 54 -10.71 9.82 1.07
CA THR A 54 -12.04 10.20 1.56
C THR A 54 -12.42 9.48 2.87
N PRO A 55 -13.18 10.14 3.76
CA PRO A 55 -13.72 9.47 4.95
C PRO A 55 -14.74 8.40 4.60
N ILE A 56 -14.80 7.35 5.42
CA ILE A 56 -15.82 6.30 5.26
C ILE A 56 -17.19 6.80 5.79
N TRP A 57 -18.03 7.35 4.91
CA TRP A 57 -19.30 8.00 5.26
C TRP A 57 -20.27 7.14 6.07
N TRP A 58 -20.39 5.84 5.79
CA TRP A 58 -21.27 4.97 6.57
C TRP A 58 -20.80 4.85 8.03
N LEU A 59 -19.48 4.85 8.27
CA LEU A 59 -18.91 4.80 9.61
C LEU A 59 -19.14 6.14 10.34
N ARG A 60 -19.10 7.26 9.62
CA ARG A 60 -19.52 8.57 10.16
C ARG A 60 -20.99 8.54 10.60
N GLY A 61 -21.87 7.93 9.81
CA GLY A 61 -23.27 7.70 10.19
C GLY A 61 -23.41 6.88 11.47
N VAL A 62 -22.66 5.79 11.60
CA VAL A 62 -22.65 4.95 12.82
C VAL A 62 -22.16 5.74 14.04
N ILE A 63 -21.11 6.55 13.90
CA ILE A 63 -20.60 7.40 15.00
C ILE A 63 -21.67 8.41 15.44
N ILE A 64 -22.32 9.09 14.49
CA ILE A 64 -23.38 10.06 14.78
C ILE A 64 -24.58 9.37 15.45
N ALA A 65 -25.00 8.21 14.92
CA ALA A 65 -26.10 7.44 15.50
C ALA A 65 -25.79 6.97 16.92
N ALA A 66 -24.58 6.47 17.17
CA ALA A 66 -24.12 6.08 18.50
C ALA A 66 -24.10 7.27 19.48
N PHE A 67 -23.67 8.44 19.01
CA PHE A 67 -23.69 9.67 19.81
C PHE A 67 -25.12 10.10 20.16
N ILE A 68 -26.02 10.17 19.18
CA ILE A 68 -27.43 10.52 19.39
C ILE A 68 -28.11 9.53 20.34
N ALA A 69 -27.86 8.23 20.17
CA ALA A 69 -28.39 7.20 21.06
C ALA A 69 -27.90 7.40 22.51
N GLY A 70 -26.61 7.71 22.70
CA GLY A 70 -26.05 8.03 24.02
C GLY A 70 -26.72 9.24 24.68
N VAL A 71 -26.91 10.33 23.92
CA VAL A 71 -27.61 11.53 24.41
C VAL A 71 -29.09 11.23 24.75
N ALA A 72 -29.78 10.48 23.89
CA ALA A 72 -31.19 10.11 24.12
C ALA A 72 -31.35 9.27 25.39
N VAL A 73 -30.47 8.30 25.63
CA VAL A 73 -30.45 7.50 26.86
C VAL A 73 -30.21 8.38 28.08
N PHE A 74 -29.25 9.31 28.01
CA PHE A 74 -28.95 10.24 29.10
C PHE A 74 -30.17 11.12 29.46
N LEU A 75 -30.83 11.72 28.45
CA LEU A 75 -32.02 12.53 28.66
C LEU A 75 -33.18 11.70 29.23
N PHE A 76 -33.40 10.49 28.73
CA PHE A 76 -34.44 9.59 29.21
C PHE A 76 -34.25 9.23 30.69
N VAL A 77 -33.03 8.87 31.10
CA VAL A 77 -32.72 8.59 32.51
C VAL A 77 -32.98 9.82 33.40
N GLY A 78 -32.63 11.02 32.91
CA GLY A 78 -32.92 12.28 33.60
C GLY A 78 -34.41 12.53 33.84
N THR A 79 -35.31 11.96 33.04
CA THR A 79 -36.77 12.08 33.27
C THR A 79 -37.34 11.11 34.31
N ILE A 80 -36.64 9.99 34.59
CA ILE A 80 -37.11 8.92 35.48
C ILE A 80 -36.60 9.09 36.91
N LEU A 81 -35.48 9.79 37.10
CA LEU A 81 -34.89 10.00 38.42
C LEU A 81 -35.69 11.06 39.23
N PRO A 82 -36.36 10.68 40.33
CA PRO A 82 -36.98 11.67 41.22
C PRO A 82 -35.89 12.39 42.01
N LEU A 83 -35.58 13.63 41.64
CA LEU A 83 -34.57 14.48 42.30
C LEU A 83 -35.01 14.99 43.68
N ASP A 84 -36.26 14.73 44.10
CA ASP A 84 -36.93 15.41 45.22
C ASP A 84 -36.92 14.65 46.56
N ARG A 85 -36.16 13.56 46.71
CA ARG A 85 -36.08 12.81 48.00
C ARG A 85 -34.65 12.36 48.29
N ILE A 86 -33.89 13.21 48.99
CA ILE A 86 -32.60 12.83 49.58
C ILE A 86 -32.70 13.13 51.08
N SER A 87 -32.95 12.10 51.88
CA SER A 87 -32.91 12.17 53.35
C SER A 87 -32.89 10.77 53.97
N GLY A 88 -31.74 10.09 53.95
CA GLY A 88 -31.47 8.88 54.74
C GLY A 88 -30.05 8.32 54.58
N ALA A 89 -29.57 7.48 55.51
CA ALA A 89 -28.22 6.89 55.46
C ALA A 89 -28.02 5.85 54.33
N ASP A 90 -29.11 5.24 53.83
CA ASP A 90 -29.10 4.42 52.61
C ASP A 90 -28.74 5.24 51.35
N ASP A 91 -28.93 6.58 51.37
CA ASP A 91 -28.59 7.46 50.25
C ASP A 91 -27.08 7.53 49.97
N ALA A 92 -26.23 7.35 50.98
CA ALA A 92 -24.78 7.47 50.79
C ALA A 92 -24.21 6.33 49.94
N VAL A 93 -24.67 5.10 50.18
CA VAL A 93 -24.29 3.92 49.40
C VAL A 93 -24.93 3.96 48.01
N GLN A 94 -26.20 4.36 47.91
CA GLN A 94 -26.91 4.47 46.64
C GLN A 94 -26.36 5.59 45.74
N SER A 95 -25.94 6.71 46.33
CA SER A 95 -25.23 7.79 45.62
C SER A 95 -23.86 7.33 45.12
N MET A 96 -23.10 6.58 45.95
CA MET A 96 -21.81 6.01 45.55
C MET A 96 -21.98 5.00 44.39
N GLN A 97 -23.00 4.15 44.42
CA GLN A 97 -23.32 3.24 43.32
C GLN A 97 -23.73 3.99 42.03
N GLY A 98 -24.51 5.07 42.15
CA GLY A 98 -24.88 5.91 41.00
C GLY A 98 -23.67 6.59 40.36
N ILE A 99 -22.73 7.09 41.18
CA ILE A 99 -21.47 7.66 40.71
C ILE A 99 -20.63 6.60 40.00
N GLU A 100 -20.45 5.42 40.60
CA GLU A 100 -19.70 4.32 40.00
C GLU A 100 -20.29 3.87 38.66
N ALA A 101 -21.60 3.69 38.59
CA ALA A 101 -22.30 3.32 37.35
C ALA A 101 -22.13 4.39 36.26
N THR A 102 -22.19 5.67 36.63
CA THR A 102 -21.99 6.79 35.71
C THR A 102 -20.56 6.81 35.18
N ILE A 103 -19.56 6.65 36.05
CA ILE A 103 -18.15 6.59 35.66
C ILE A 103 -17.90 5.43 34.69
N ASN A 104 -18.37 4.23 35.02
CA ASN A 104 -18.22 3.05 34.16
C ASN A 104 -18.88 3.25 32.79
N THR A 105 -20.08 3.83 32.77
CA THR A 105 -20.81 4.11 31.52
C THR A 105 -20.05 5.12 30.65
N VAL A 106 -19.53 6.20 31.25
CA VAL A 106 -18.73 7.21 30.53
C VAL A 106 -17.45 6.59 29.98
N ILE A 107 -16.73 5.78 30.76
CA ILE A 107 -15.52 5.09 30.31
C ILE A 107 -15.83 4.19 29.10
N LEU A 108 -16.87 3.36 29.20
CA LEU A 108 -17.28 2.47 28.10
C LEU A 108 -17.70 3.25 26.85
N ALA A 109 -18.43 4.36 27.00
CA ALA A 109 -18.82 5.22 25.89
C ALA A 109 -17.61 5.83 25.18
N VAL A 110 -16.64 6.34 25.95
CA VAL A 110 -15.38 6.88 25.41
C VAL A 110 -14.59 5.79 24.68
N LEU A 111 -14.43 4.61 25.29
CA LEU A 111 -13.73 3.48 24.67
C LEU A 111 -14.43 3.02 23.37
N GLY A 112 -15.76 2.97 23.36
CA GLY A 112 -16.55 2.64 22.17
C GLY A 112 -16.36 3.65 21.04
N LEU A 113 -16.36 4.95 21.37
CA LEU A 113 -16.11 6.00 20.39
C LEU A 113 -14.68 5.94 19.83
N LEU A 114 -13.68 5.76 20.68
CA LEU A 114 -12.29 5.58 20.26
C LEU A 114 -12.12 4.33 19.37
N ALA A 115 -12.81 3.23 19.70
CA ALA A 115 -12.81 2.01 18.89
C ALA A 115 -13.45 2.24 17.51
N LEU A 116 -14.55 3.00 17.43
CA LEU A 116 -15.18 3.36 16.15
C LEU A 116 -14.26 4.23 15.28
N VAL A 117 -13.61 5.24 15.87
CA VAL A 117 -12.65 6.09 15.14
C VAL A 117 -11.49 5.25 14.59
N ARG A 118 -10.88 4.39 15.41
CA ARG A 118 -9.80 3.48 14.97
C ARG A 118 -10.24 2.44 13.95
N THR A 119 -11.53 2.13 13.87
CA THR A 119 -12.05 1.14 12.90
C THR A 119 -11.87 1.62 11.46
N GLU A 120 -11.93 2.93 11.21
CA GLU A 120 -11.66 3.51 9.89
C GLU A 120 -10.25 3.15 9.39
N GLU A 121 -9.25 3.39 10.24
CA GLU A 121 -7.84 3.07 9.98
C GLU A 121 -7.67 1.59 9.68
N ARG A 122 -8.27 0.70 10.49
CA ARG A 122 -8.22 -0.75 10.28
C ARG A 122 -8.78 -1.17 8.91
N ILE A 123 -9.90 -0.56 8.50
CA ILE A 123 -10.54 -0.87 7.21
C ILE A 123 -9.66 -0.37 6.06
N LYS A 124 -9.19 0.88 6.11
CA LYS A 124 -8.33 1.47 5.08
C LYS A 124 -7.04 0.67 4.95
N ARG A 125 -6.40 0.34 6.07
CA ARG A 125 -5.19 -0.49 6.10
C ARG A 125 -5.39 -1.85 5.44
N LYS A 126 -6.49 -2.57 5.75
CA LYS A 126 -6.79 -3.86 5.10
C LYS A 126 -6.93 -3.72 3.58
N LYS A 127 -7.54 -2.62 3.10
CA LYS A 127 -7.62 -2.34 1.66
C LYS A 127 -6.24 -2.10 1.07
N VAL A 128 -5.40 -1.28 1.70
CA VAL A 128 -4.03 -1.00 1.26
C VAL A 128 -3.21 -2.29 1.14
N PHE A 129 -3.17 -3.12 2.18
CA PHE A 129 -2.36 -4.36 2.13
C PHE A 129 -2.80 -5.33 1.03
N ARG A 130 -4.09 -5.36 0.69
CA ARG A 130 -4.58 -6.15 -0.46
C ARG A 130 -3.99 -5.65 -1.77
N GLN A 131 -3.90 -4.33 -1.93
CA GLN A 131 -3.33 -3.68 -3.10
C GLN A 131 -1.81 -3.85 -3.18
N LEU A 132 -1.10 -3.64 -2.06
CA LEU A 132 0.35 -3.86 -1.98
C LEU A 132 0.74 -5.32 -2.26
N HIS A 133 -0.10 -6.28 -1.91
CA HIS A 133 0.14 -7.69 -2.25
C HIS A 133 0.14 -7.94 -3.76
N GLY A 134 -0.79 -7.33 -4.51
CA GLY A 134 -0.82 -7.40 -5.97
C GLY A 134 0.43 -6.79 -6.59
N LEU A 135 0.85 -5.62 -6.10
CA LEU A 135 2.07 -4.95 -6.54
C LEU A 135 3.33 -5.77 -6.25
N ARG A 136 3.42 -6.40 -5.06
CA ARG A 136 4.50 -7.33 -4.71
C ARG A 136 4.58 -8.51 -5.67
N SER A 137 3.43 -9.07 -6.05
CA SER A 137 3.39 -10.16 -7.03
C SER A 137 3.98 -9.72 -8.37
N LEU A 138 3.61 -8.54 -8.87
CA LEU A 138 4.17 -7.99 -10.10
C LEU A 138 5.69 -7.75 -10.01
N ILE A 139 6.18 -7.24 -8.87
CA ILE A 139 7.63 -7.08 -8.62
C ILE A 139 8.36 -8.42 -8.75
N HIS A 140 7.80 -9.50 -8.21
CA HIS A 140 8.37 -10.84 -8.38
C HIS A 140 8.28 -11.35 -9.81
N VAL A 141 7.23 -11.02 -10.56
CA VAL A 141 7.14 -11.34 -12.00
C VAL A 141 8.23 -10.61 -12.80
N ILE A 142 8.54 -9.36 -12.46
CA ILE A 142 9.68 -8.61 -13.04
C ILE A 142 11.00 -9.33 -12.74
N ASP A 143 11.19 -9.82 -11.52
CA ASP A 143 12.37 -10.63 -11.14
C ASP A 143 12.46 -11.95 -11.93
N MET A 144 11.33 -12.65 -12.13
CA MET A 144 11.28 -13.85 -12.97
C MET A 144 11.73 -13.59 -14.41
N HIS A 145 11.42 -12.40 -14.96
CA HIS A 145 11.86 -12.02 -16.30
C HIS A 145 13.37 -11.76 -16.39
N GLN A 146 14.08 -11.65 -15.26
CA GLN A 146 15.53 -11.47 -15.18
C GLN A 146 16.31 -12.78 -14.97
N LEU A 147 15.66 -13.89 -14.60
CA LEU A 147 16.34 -15.13 -14.22
C LEU A 147 17.28 -15.65 -15.31
N THR A 148 16.87 -15.57 -16.57
CA THR A 148 17.67 -16.04 -17.72
C THR A 148 18.65 -15.00 -18.26
N LYS A 149 18.64 -13.79 -17.69
CA LYS A 149 19.43 -12.63 -18.14
C LYS A 149 20.68 -12.57 -17.27
N ASP A 150 21.63 -13.41 -17.63
CA ASP A 150 22.88 -13.65 -16.90
C ASP A 150 24.08 -13.22 -17.76
N PRO A 151 24.95 -12.31 -17.26
CA PRO A 151 26.17 -11.89 -17.97
C PRO A 151 27.12 -13.04 -18.33
N ALA A 152 27.09 -14.16 -17.61
CA ALA A 152 27.93 -15.32 -17.93
C ALA A 152 27.71 -15.83 -19.36
N ALA A 153 26.49 -15.67 -19.89
CA ALA A 153 26.14 -16.07 -21.25
C ALA A 153 26.87 -15.26 -22.35
N LEU A 154 27.47 -14.13 -22.01
CA LEU A 154 28.28 -13.34 -22.94
C LEU A 154 29.74 -13.82 -23.03
N SER A 155 30.15 -14.80 -22.20
CA SER A 155 31.50 -15.35 -22.26
C SER A 155 31.68 -16.21 -23.51
N ALA A 156 32.84 -16.12 -24.17
CA ALA A 156 33.22 -17.03 -25.25
C ALA A 156 33.30 -18.49 -24.79
N GLU A 157 33.52 -18.72 -23.49
CA GLU A 157 33.59 -20.06 -22.89
C GLU A 157 32.22 -20.61 -22.48
N PHE A 158 31.13 -19.85 -22.66
CA PHE A 158 29.80 -20.28 -22.29
C PHE A 158 29.34 -21.47 -23.16
N LYS A 159 29.06 -22.61 -22.52
CA LYS A 159 28.59 -23.82 -23.20
C LYS A 159 27.10 -24.05 -22.89
N PRO A 160 26.17 -23.73 -23.81
CA PRO A 160 24.77 -24.02 -23.61
C PRO A 160 24.51 -25.54 -23.61
N THR A 161 23.50 -25.95 -22.85
CA THR A 161 22.96 -27.32 -22.84
C THR A 161 21.68 -27.40 -23.67
N ALA A 162 21.22 -28.63 -23.99
CA ALA A 162 19.99 -28.85 -24.78
C ALA A 162 18.73 -28.18 -24.20
N HIS A 163 18.68 -27.95 -22.89
CA HIS A 163 17.57 -27.29 -22.20
C HIS A 163 17.89 -25.87 -21.74
N SER A 164 18.99 -25.27 -22.22
CA SER A 164 19.29 -23.87 -21.93
C SER A 164 18.25 -22.96 -22.59
N PRO A 165 17.73 -21.94 -21.88
CA PRO A 165 16.76 -21.01 -22.47
C PRO A 165 17.40 -20.17 -23.57
N ALA A 166 16.59 -19.61 -24.46
CA ALA A 166 17.04 -18.60 -25.42
C ALA A 166 17.65 -17.39 -24.67
N ARG A 167 18.81 -16.90 -25.13
CA ARG A 167 19.57 -15.84 -24.46
C ARG A 167 19.83 -14.65 -25.38
N ILE A 168 19.87 -13.47 -24.79
CA ILE A 168 20.33 -12.26 -25.46
C ILE A 168 21.87 -12.31 -25.49
N THR A 169 22.44 -12.43 -26.68
CA THR A 169 23.89 -12.55 -26.90
C THR A 169 24.59 -11.22 -27.17
N ASN A 170 23.82 -10.17 -27.45
CA ASN A 170 24.33 -8.81 -27.56
C ASN A 170 24.41 -8.15 -26.18
N ALA A 171 25.61 -7.71 -25.78
CA ALA A 171 25.85 -7.06 -24.50
C ALA A 171 25.03 -5.77 -24.29
N ALA A 172 24.89 -4.93 -25.32
CA ALA A 172 24.13 -3.69 -25.24
C ALA A 172 22.63 -3.95 -25.02
N ASP A 173 22.07 -4.96 -25.71
CA ASP A 173 20.67 -5.31 -25.56
C ASP A 173 20.39 -6.00 -24.23
N LEU A 174 21.29 -6.87 -23.76
CA LEU A 174 21.15 -7.49 -22.44
C LEU A 174 21.19 -6.44 -21.33
N ALA A 175 22.11 -5.48 -21.40
CA ALA A 175 22.18 -4.36 -20.46
C ALA A 175 20.91 -3.51 -20.51
N ARG A 176 20.40 -3.19 -21.71
CA ARG A 176 19.18 -2.39 -21.85
C ARG A 176 17.92 -3.11 -21.35
N TYR A 177 17.81 -4.41 -21.59
CA TYR A 177 16.72 -5.23 -21.06
C TYR A 177 16.70 -5.19 -19.53
N LEU A 178 17.87 -5.38 -18.92
CA LEU A 178 18.05 -5.32 -17.46
C LEU A 178 17.73 -3.92 -16.91
N ASP A 179 18.17 -2.87 -17.60
CA ASP A 179 17.87 -1.48 -17.24
C ASP A 179 16.34 -1.21 -17.24
N TYR A 180 15.61 -1.67 -18.25
CA TYR A 180 14.15 -1.57 -18.26
C TYR A 180 13.47 -2.31 -17.11
N CYS A 181 13.99 -3.48 -16.71
CA CYS A 181 13.52 -4.15 -15.49
C CYS A 181 13.73 -3.28 -14.23
N SER A 182 14.87 -2.58 -14.13
CA SER A 182 15.17 -1.66 -13.03
C SER A 182 14.23 -0.44 -13.03
N GLU A 183 13.95 0.13 -14.20
CA GLU A 183 13.00 1.23 -14.36
C GLU A 183 11.58 0.81 -13.92
N MET A 184 11.12 -0.39 -14.29
CA MET A 184 9.83 -0.92 -13.84
C MET A 184 9.75 -1.08 -12.31
N LEU A 185 10.82 -1.56 -11.67
CA LEU A 185 10.89 -1.67 -10.20
C LEU A 185 10.85 -0.28 -9.52
N SER A 186 11.53 0.71 -10.10
CA SER A 186 11.51 2.09 -9.61
C SER A 186 10.11 2.73 -9.71
N ILE A 187 9.36 2.41 -10.76
CA ILE A 187 7.96 2.83 -10.92
C ILE A 187 7.08 2.11 -9.90
N ALA A 188 7.23 0.79 -9.73
CA ALA A 188 6.47 0.01 -8.75
C ALA A 188 6.63 0.60 -7.33
N GLY A 189 7.85 0.95 -6.92
CA GLY A 189 8.08 1.65 -5.64
C GLY A 189 7.30 2.96 -5.52
N LYS A 190 7.29 3.79 -6.56
CA LYS A 190 6.54 5.07 -6.58
C LYS A 190 5.03 4.87 -6.53
N VAL A 191 4.52 3.83 -7.17
CA VAL A 191 3.11 3.46 -7.09
C VAL A 191 2.73 3.04 -5.68
N ALA A 192 3.59 2.27 -4.99
CA ALA A 192 3.38 1.92 -3.58
C ALA A 192 3.33 3.18 -2.69
N ALA A 193 4.23 4.13 -2.92
CA ALA A 193 4.33 5.38 -2.18
C ALA A 193 3.06 6.25 -2.24
N LEU A 194 2.21 6.08 -3.27
CA LEU A 194 0.89 6.73 -3.30
C LEU A 194 0.03 6.35 -2.09
N PHE A 195 0.12 5.12 -1.59
CA PHE A 195 -0.66 4.69 -0.43
C PHE A 195 -0.20 5.35 0.88
N ALA A 196 1.11 5.54 1.07
CA ALA A 196 1.65 6.28 2.20
C ALA A 196 1.28 7.77 2.15
N GLN A 197 1.14 8.34 0.93
CA GLN A 197 0.65 9.72 0.76
C GLN A 197 -0.85 9.84 1.05
N SER A 198 -1.67 8.85 0.65
CA SER A 198 -3.12 8.90 0.81
C SER A 198 -3.61 8.49 2.20
N VAL A 199 -2.83 7.68 2.95
CA VAL A 199 -3.21 7.18 4.28
C VAL A 199 -2.07 7.42 5.27
N ASN A 200 -2.32 8.31 6.24
CA ASN A 200 -1.41 8.58 7.35
C ASN A 200 -1.57 7.51 8.46
N ASP A 201 -1.03 6.31 8.23
CA ASP A 201 -1.04 5.17 9.16
C ASP A 201 0.36 4.54 9.16
N ASP A 202 0.99 4.44 10.34
CA ASP A 202 2.39 3.96 10.47
C ASP A 202 2.58 2.54 9.88
N VAL A 203 1.57 1.67 10.03
CA VAL A 203 1.63 0.31 9.52
C VAL A 203 1.50 0.29 7.99
N VAL A 204 0.75 1.23 7.41
CA VAL A 204 0.73 1.44 5.95
C VAL A 204 2.08 1.92 5.45
N ILE A 205 2.70 2.87 6.14
CA ILE A 205 4.02 3.41 5.78
C ILE A 205 5.07 2.28 5.80
N ASP A 206 5.08 1.44 6.84
CA ASP A 206 5.97 0.28 6.92
C ASP A 206 5.75 -0.71 5.77
N GLY A 207 4.48 -1.00 5.45
CA GLY A 207 4.16 -1.89 4.33
C GLY A 207 4.59 -1.34 2.96
N VAL A 208 4.57 -0.02 2.78
CA VAL A 208 5.10 0.65 1.60
C VAL A 208 6.63 0.57 1.56
N ASN A 209 7.29 0.85 2.69
CA ASN A 209 8.74 0.73 2.83
C ASN A 209 9.23 -0.69 2.47
N ASP A 210 8.50 -1.73 2.84
CA ASP A 210 8.81 -3.12 2.44
C ASP A 210 8.82 -3.31 0.91
N ILE A 211 7.86 -2.69 0.20
CA ILE A 211 7.79 -2.76 -1.26
C ILE A 211 8.94 -1.98 -1.91
N GLU A 212 9.26 -0.80 -1.38
CA GLU A 212 10.38 0.02 -1.85
C GLU A 212 11.72 -0.69 -1.61
N ASN A 213 11.91 -1.28 -0.43
CA ASN A 213 13.09 -2.08 -0.09
C ASN A 213 13.26 -3.29 -1.01
N LEU A 214 12.17 -4.04 -1.26
CA LEU A 214 12.18 -5.16 -2.21
C LEU A 214 12.60 -4.70 -3.61
N SER A 215 11.98 -3.63 -4.11
CA SER A 215 12.25 -3.08 -5.45
C SER A 215 13.67 -2.56 -5.58
N SER A 216 14.17 -1.85 -4.56
CA SER A 216 15.54 -1.33 -4.50
C SER A 216 16.58 -2.45 -4.46
N ASN A 217 16.33 -3.50 -3.67
CA ASN A 217 17.25 -4.63 -3.55
C ASN A 217 17.34 -5.45 -4.85
N LEU A 218 16.21 -5.66 -5.53
CA LEU A 218 16.21 -6.30 -6.85
C LEU A 218 16.91 -5.42 -7.89
N SER A 219 16.62 -4.11 -7.92
CA SER A 219 17.32 -3.15 -8.78
C SER A 219 18.84 -3.16 -8.56
N ARG A 220 19.30 -3.28 -7.32
CA ARG A 220 20.73 -3.40 -7.00
C ARG A 220 21.36 -4.64 -7.62
N LYS A 221 20.67 -5.80 -7.58
CA LYS A 221 21.15 -7.04 -8.23
C LYS A 221 21.20 -6.89 -9.76
N ILE A 222 20.24 -6.19 -10.35
CA ILE A 222 20.25 -5.86 -11.78
C ILE A 222 21.47 -5.01 -12.13
N TRP A 223 21.72 -3.94 -11.36
CA TRP A 223 22.86 -3.05 -11.59
C TRP A 223 24.19 -3.79 -11.48
N GLN A 224 24.33 -4.74 -10.54
CA GLN A 224 25.51 -5.62 -10.50
C GLN A 224 25.70 -6.40 -11.81
N LYS A 225 24.61 -6.95 -12.38
CA LYS A 225 24.68 -7.63 -13.69
C LYS A 225 25.08 -6.67 -14.82
N ILE A 226 24.52 -5.45 -14.84
CA ILE A 226 24.86 -4.42 -15.83
C ILE A 226 26.35 -4.06 -15.74
N THR A 227 26.88 -3.81 -14.54
CA THR A 227 28.31 -3.52 -14.34
C THR A 227 29.21 -4.64 -14.85
N LEU A 228 28.83 -5.91 -14.64
CA LEU A 228 29.57 -7.06 -15.18
C LEU A 228 29.54 -7.13 -16.71
N ILE A 229 28.47 -6.66 -17.35
CA ILE A 229 28.36 -6.60 -18.82
C ILE A 229 29.23 -5.47 -19.36
N GLU A 230 29.21 -4.31 -18.72
CA GLU A 230 29.97 -3.13 -19.14
C GLU A 230 31.48 -3.33 -18.93
N GLY A 231 31.90 -3.95 -17.83
CA GLY A 231 33.31 -4.25 -17.57
C GLY A 231 33.91 -5.33 -18.49
N ARG A 232 33.12 -5.94 -19.36
CA ARG A 232 33.57 -6.87 -20.41
C ARG A 232 33.75 -6.21 -21.78
N ARG A 233 33.39 -4.93 -21.93
CA ARG A 233 33.67 -4.14 -23.14
C ARG A 233 35.07 -3.56 -23.08
#